data_AF-A0A497FJJ9-F1
#
_entry.id   AF-A0A497FJJ9-F1
#
_cell.length_a   1.000
_cell.length_b   1.000
_cell.length_c   1.000
_cell.angle_alpha   90.00
_cell.angle_beta   90.00
_cell.angle_gamma   90.00
#
_symmetry.space_group_name_H-M   'P 1'
#
loop_
_entity.id
_entity.type
_entity.pdbx_description
1 polymer ?
#
loop_
_entity_poly.entity_id
_entity_poly.type
_entity_poly.pdbx_seq_one_letter_code
_entity_poly.pdbx_strand_id
1 'polypeptide(L)'
;MALLKHLIVLFVLSVLASAFFVLYLIDYEIYGGAYLMAEPIPEPENGDVLKLGKEDLNSYPDLKAAIETGEPQLPISNIFEVLGSRDIVEIDGEYYRVCVLYWDAVRRRPRFMYVSLIFTALFIVDLLYVIYKHARSRNR
;
A
#
# COMPACT_ATOMS: atom_id res chain seq x y z
N MET A 1 -14.88 12.50 -40.59
CA MET A 1 -15.58 11.59 -39.63
C MET A 1 -14.66 10.60 -38.93
N ALA A 2 -13.72 9.92 -39.62
CA ALA A 2 -12.86 8.91 -38.98
C ALA A 2 -11.93 9.47 -37.89
N LEU A 3 -11.29 10.63 -38.11
CA LEU A 3 -10.40 11.25 -37.13
C LEU A 3 -11.14 11.59 -35.81
N LEU A 4 -12.33 12.19 -35.93
CA LEU A 4 -13.17 12.52 -34.77
C LEU A 4 -13.49 11.29 -33.91
N LYS A 5 -13.74 10.14 -34.54
CA LYS A 5 -13.97 8.87 -33.83
C LYS A 5 -12.74 8.43 -33.04
N HIS A 6 -11.54 8.48 -33.63
CA HIS A 6 -10.31 8.13 -32.92
C HIS A 6 -10.01 9.11 -31.77
N LEU A 7 -10.26 10.41 -31.95
CA LEU A 7 -10.08 11.39 -30.88
C LEU A 7 -11.01 11.13 -29.70
N ILE A 8 -12.27 10.73 -29.95
CA ILE A 8 -13.22 10.33 -28.90
C ILE A 8 -12.73 9.06 -28.19
N VAL A 9 -12.25 8.06 -28.93
CA VAL A 9 -11.71 6.81 -28.36
C VAL A 9 -10.48 7.09 -27.50
N LEU A 10 -9.53 7.89 -27.98
CA LEU A 10 -8.35 8.30 -27.22
C LEU A 10 -8.72 9.05 -25.94
N PHE A 11 -9.71 9.94 -26.01
CA PHE A 11 -10.20 10.66 -24.83
C PHE A 11 -10.81 9.71 -23.80
N VAL A 12 -11.63 8.74 -24.22
CA VAL A 12 -12.21 7.77 -23.29
C VAL A 12 -11.13 6.88 -22.67
N LEU A 13 -10.17 6.41 -23.47
CA LEU A 13 -9.06 5.58 -22.98
C LEU A 13 -8.18 6.33 -21.97
N SER A 14 -7.91 7.63 -22.19
CA SER A 14 -7.11 8.42 -21.25
C SER A 14 -7.84 8.68 -19.93
N VAL A 15 -9.14 8.96 -19.98
CA VAL A 15 -9.98 9.12 -18.78
C VAL A 15 -10.02 7.81 -17.98
N LEU A 16 -10.23 6.67 -18.65
CA LEU A 16 -10.25 5.36 -17.99
C LEU A 16 -8.88 5.01 -17.39
N ALA A 17 -7.79 5.14 -18.14
CA ALA A 17 -6.44 4.87 -17.65
C ALA A 17 -6.12 5.70 -16.40
N SER A 18 -6.46 6.98 -16.42
CA SER A 18 -6.26 7.90 -15.29
C SER A 18 -7.13 7.56 -14.10
N ALA A 19 -8.42 7.26 -14.30
CA ALA A 19 -9.32 6.87 -13.22
C ALA A 19 -8.86 5.58 -12.53
N PHE A 20 -8.43 4.57 -13.30
CA PHE A 20 -7.90 3.33 -12.74
C PHE A 20 -6.54 3.52 -12.07
N PHE A 21 -5.72 4.45 -12.55
CA PHE A 21 -4.47 4.82 -11.89
C PHE A 21 -4.73 5.52 -10.56
N VAL A 22 -5.69 6.44 -10.50
CA VAL A 22 -6.10 7.10 -9.25
C VAL A 22 -6.71 6.07 -8.27
N LEU A 23 -7.54 5.14 -8.74
CA LEU A 23 -8.04 4.05 -7.89
C LEU A 23 -6.91 3.17 -7.37
N TYR A 24 -5.89 2.89 -8.19
CA TYR A 24 -4.69 2.20 -7.73
C TYR A 24 -3.94 3.01 -6.67
N LEU A 25 -3.77 4.33 -6.84
CA LEU A 25 -3.11 5.18 -5.85
C LEU A 25 -3.90 5.26 -4.54
N ILE A 26 -5.23 5.37 -4.60
CA ILE A 26 -6.09 5.37 -3.42
C ILE A 26 -6.03 3.99 -2.72
N ASP A 27 -6.05 2.89 -3.47
CA ASP A 27 -5.86 1.55 -2.91
C ASP A 27 -4.46 1.41 -2.28
N TYR A 28 -3.44 2.02 -2.89
CA TYR A 28 -2.07 2.08 -2.38
C TYR A 28 -1.94 2.95 -1.12
N GLU A 29 -2.62 4.09 -1.04
CA GLU A 29 -2.52 5.00 0.11
C GLU A 29 -3.38 4.52 1.30
N ILE A 30 -4.53 3.90 1.04
CA ILE A 30 -5.43 3.37 2.07
C ILE A 30 -4.93 2.02 2.63
N TYR A 31 -4.31 1.18 1.81
CA TYR A 31 -3.85 -0.16 2.22
C TYR A 31 -2.33 -0.32 2.23
N GLY A 32 -1.53 0.63 1.76
CA GLY A 32 -0.06 0.57 1.79
C GLY A 32 0.55 0.98 3.13
N GLY A 33 -0.25 1.04 4.20
CA GLY A 33 0.22 1.38 5.54
C GLY A 33 1.21 0.34 6.08
N ALA A 34 2.17 0.82 6.87
CA ALA A 34 2.79 0.00 7.89
C ALA A 34 1.71 -0.35 8.92
N TYR A 35 1.61 -1.59 9.35
CA TYR A 35 0.73 -2.03 10.43
C TYR A 35 1.58 -2.56 11.57
N LEU A 36 1.20 -2.21 12.78
CA LEU A 36 1.78 -2.74 14.00
C LEU A 36 1.05 -4.03 14.37
N MET A 37 1.80 -5.12 14.54
CA MET A 37 1.27 -6.38 15.04
C MET A 37 2.07 -6.80 16.27
N ALA A 38 1.38 -7.34 17.27
CA ALA A 38 2.01 -7.90 18.46
C ALA A 38 1.65 -9.39 18.55
N GLU A 39 2.67 -10.25 18.44
CA GLU A 39 2.52 -11.69 18.52
C GLU A 39 3.04 -12.20 19.87
N PRO A 40 2.27 -12.98 20.64
CA PRO A 40 2.77 -13.54 21.88
C PRO A 40 3.88 -14.56 21.59
N ILE A 41 4.99 -14.45 22.31
CA ILE A 41 6.15 -15.32 22.18
C ILE A 41 6.59 -15.87 23.55
N PRO A 42 7.29 -17.01 23.60
CA PRO A 42 7.97 -17.43 24.83
C PRO A 42 9.09 -16.46 25.20
N GLU A 43 9.54 -16.51 26.46
CA GLU A 43 10.65 -15.70 26.97
C GLU A 43 11.88 -15.83 26.06
N PRO A 44 12.41 -14.71 25.53
CA PRO A 44 13.55 -14.76 24.64
C PRO A 44 14.84 -15.07 25.42
N GLU A 45 15.67 -15.96 24.86
CA GLU A 45 16.98 -16.31 25.43
C GLU A 45 17.97 -15.13 25.36
N ASN A 46 17.74 -14.21 24.41
CA ASN A 46 18.52 -12.99 24.26
C ASN A 46 17.82 -11.83 24.98
N GLY A 47 18.49 -11.22 25.95
CA GLY A 47 17.94 -10.14 26.79
C GLY A 47 17.70 -8.79 26.10
N ASP A 48 17.52 -8.74 24.77
CA ASP A 48 17.21 -7.51 24.03
C ASP A 48 15.69 -7.27 24.02
N VAL A 49 15.15 -7.01 25.20
CA VAL A 49 13.72 -6.84 25.44
C VAL A 49 13.45 -5.44 25.96
N LEU A 50 12.45 -4.78 25.38
CA LEU A 50 11.93 -3.53 25.92
C LEU A 50 10.91 -3.85 27.02
N LYS A 51 11.22 -3.50 28.27
CA LYS A 51 10.27 -3.65 29.38
C LYS A 51 9.35 -2.44 29.43
N LEU A 52 8.04 -2.66 29.28
CA LEU A 52 7.00 -1.63 29.40
C LEU A 52 6.05 -2.01 30.53
N GLY A 53 5.66 -1.02 31.34
CA GLY A 53 4.57 -1.18 32.30
C GLY A 53 3.21 -1.07 31.61
N LYS A 54 2.15 -1.59 32.25
CA LYS A 54 0.77 -1.38 31.78
C LYS A 54 0.39 0.09 31.65
N GLU A 55 1.00 0.97 32.44
CA GLU A 55 0.74 2.41 32.38
C GLU A 55 1.32 3.03 31.10
N ASP A 56 2.47 2.53 30.63
CA ASP A 56 3.15 3.01 29.41
C ASP A 56 2.33 2.67 28.15
N LEU A 57 1.56 1.58 28.16
CA LEU A 57 0.66 1.21 27.07
C LEU A 57 -0.41 2.27 26.78
N ASN A 58 -0.75 3.13 27.75
CA ASN A 58 -1.70 4.22 27.51
C ASN A 58 -1.10 5.30 26.59
N SER A 59 0.23 5.41 26.50
CA SER A 59 0.92 6.27 25.55
C SER A 59 1.01 5.67 24.13
N TYR A 60 0.78 4.36 24.00
CA TYR A 60 0.87 3.61 22.74
C TYR A 60 -0.43 2.82 22.50
N PRO A 61 -1.54 3.52 22.18
CA PRO A 61 -2.86 2.90 22.06
C PRO A 61 -2.95 1.87 20.93
N ASP A 62 -2.16 2.03 19.88
CA ASP A 62 -1.99 1.09 18.78
C ASP A 62 -1.28 -0.20 19.20
N LEU A 63 -0.21 -0.12 20.01
CA LEU A 63 0.43 -1.29 20.60
C LEU A 63 -0.50 -2.02 21.55
N LYS A 64 -1.20 -1.27 22.41
CA LYS A 64 -2.21 -1.81 23.33
C LYS A 64 -3.30 -2.56 22.57
N ALA A 65 -3.88 -1.93 21.54
CA ALA A 65 -4.90 -2.56 20.72
C ALA A 65 -4.36 -3.80 19.98
N ALA A 66 -3.12 -3.76 19.46
CA ALA A 66 -2.51 -4.91 18.79
C ALA A 66 -2.34 -6.11 19.73
N ILE A 67 -1.97 -5.87 20.98
CA ILE A 67 -1.83 -6.91 22.01
C ILE A 67 -3.21 -7.45 22.44
N GLU A 68 -4.17 -6.56 22.72
CA GLU A 68 -5.49 -6.95 23.21
C GLU A 68 -6.33 -7.70 22.17
N THR A 69 -6.22 -7.30 20.90
CA THR A 69 -7.03 -7.86 19.80
C THR A 69 -6.32 -8.96 19.02
N GLY A 70 -4.98 -8.97 19.02
CA GLY A 70 -4.18 -9.81 18.12
C GLY A 70 -4.31 -9.43 16.64
N GLU A 71 -5.00 -8.33 16.32
CA GLU A 71 -5.18 -7.85 14.95
C GLU A 71 -4.17 -6.75 14.60
N PRO A 72 -3.71 -6.67 13.33
CA PRO A 72 -2.83 -5.59 12.88
C PRO A 72 -3.49 -4.22 13.05
N GLN A 73 -2.80 -3.31 13.73
CA GLN A 73 -3.26 -1.95 13.98
C GLN A 73 -2.54 -0.95 13.07
N LEU A 74 -3.23 0.13 12.71
CA LEU A 74 -2.56 1.27 12.07
C LEU A 74 -1.70 1.97 13.13
N PRO A 75 -0.39 2.17 12.90
CA PRO A 75 0.48 2.86 13.82
C PRO A 75 0.10 4.34 13.82
N ILE A 76 -0.41 4.80 14.96
CA ILE A 76 -0.80 6.19 15.20
C ILE A 76 0.22 6.83 16.15
N SER A 77 0.91 6.02 16.96
CA SER A 77 1.93 6.47 17.89
C SER A 77 3.33 6.30 17.30
N ASN A 78 4.29 7.08 17.80
CA ASN A 78 5.70 6.97 17.47
C ASN A 78 6.38 5.78 18.16
N ILE A 79 5.66 4.67 18.40
CA ILE A 79 6.19 3.48 19.09
C ILE A 79 7.50 2.97 18.45
N PHE A 80 7.72 3.22 17.16
CA PHE A 80 8.97 2.87 16.48
C PHE A 80 10.21 3.62 16.97
N GLU A 81 10.07 4.89 17.36
CA GLU A 81 11.19 5.63 17.96
C GLU A 81 11.58 5.07 19.33
N VAL A 82 10.60 4.47 20.02
CA VAL A 82 10.73 3.95 21.38
C VAL A 82 11.25 2.50 21.37
N LEU A 83 10.75 1.69 20.44
CA LEU A 83 11.25 0.35 20.17
C LEU A 83 12.70 0.40 19.65
N GLY A 84 13.04 1.39 18.83
CA GLY A 84 14.35 1.49 18.21
C GLY A 84 14.62 0.26 17.34
N SER A 85 15.63 -0.53 17.70
CA SER A 85 15.94 -1.82 17.05
C SER A 85 15.32 -3.04 17.73
N ARG A 86 14.63 -2.85 18.87
CA ARG A 86 14.04 -3.94 19.64
C ARG A 86 12.70 -4.31 19.05
N ASP A 87 12.53 -5.59 18.77
CA ASP A 87 11.30 -6.18 18.25
C ASP A 87 10.55 -6.99 19.31
N ILE A 88 11.05 -7.04 20.55
CA ILE A 88 10.40 -7.76 21.65
C ILE A 88 10.09 -6.81 22.80
N VAL A 89 8.84 -6.87 23.27
CA VAL A 89 8.33 -6.10 24.39
C VAL A 89 7.89 -7.06 25.50
N GLU A 90 8.29 -6.78 26.73
CA GLU A 90 7.80 -7.45 27.94
C GLU A 90 6.79 -6.54 28.64
N ILE A 91 5.63 -7.09 28.97
CA ILE A 91 4.55 -6.40 29.70
C ILE A 91 4.06 -7.31 30.82
N ASP A 92 4.27 -6.90 32.07
CA ASP A 92 3.87 -7.66 33.26
C ASP A 92 4.30 -9.15 33.24
N GLY A 93 5.46 -9.45 32.65
CA GLY A 93 6.00 -10.82 32.55
C GLY A 93 5.52 -11.62 31.35
N GLU A 94 4.71 -11.04 30.47
CA GLU A 94 4.36 -11.60 29.16
C GLU A 94 5.20 -10.97 28.05
N TYR A 95 5.60 -11.78 27.07
CA TYR A 95 6.49 -11.36 25.99
C TYR A 95 5.75 -11.30 24.66
N TYR A 96 5.90 -10.18 23.96
CA TYR A 96 5.27 -9.93 22.68
C TYR A 96 6.33 -9.53 21.65
N ARG A 97 6.36 -10.23 20.52
CA ARG A 97 7.10 -9.80 19.34
C ARG A 97 6.29 -8.75 18.62
N VAL A 98 6.82 -7.54 18.53
CA VAL A 98 6.24 -6.41 17.81
C VAL A 98 6.85 -6.33 16.43
N CYS A 99 6.02 -6.57 15.41
CA CYS A 99 6.42 -6.56 14.02
C CYS A 99 5.73 -5.42 13.28
N VAL A 100 6.46 -4.81 12.35
CA VAL A 100 5.87 -3.89 11.37
C VAL A 100 5.58 -4.67 10.10
N LEU A 101 4.30 -4.92 9.86
CA LEU A 101 3.85 -5.49 8.60
C LEU A 101 3.53 -4.35 7.65
N TYR A 102 4.38 -4.15 6.64
CA TYR A 102 3.97 -3.38 5.48
C TYR A 102 2.90 -4.19 4.76
N TRP A 103 1.65 -3.76 4.84
CA TRP A 103 0.52 -4.43 4.20
C TRP A 103 0.64 -4.48 2.67
N ASP A 104 1.55 -3.68 2.12
CA ASP A 104 2.09 -3.75 0.77
C ASP A 104 2.60 -5.15 0.37
N ALA A 105 2.94 -6.01 1.35
CA ALA A 105 3.32 -7.41 1.15
C ALA A 105 2.13 -8.40 1.15
N VAL A 106 1.04 -8.10 1.86
CA VAL A 106 -0.02 -9.09 2.18
C VAL A 106 -1.17 -9.08 1.18
N ARG A 107 -1.52 -7.92 0.60
CA ARG A 107 -2.60 -7.82 -0.40
C ARG A 107 -2.31 -6.80 -1.47
N ARG A 108 -1.32 -7.06 -2.33
CA ARG A 108 -1.35 -6.48 -3.67
C ARG A 108 -2.67 -6.90 -4.32
N ARG A 109 -3.58 -5.97 -4.56
CA ARG A 109 -4.68 -6.14 -5.51
C ARG A 109 -4.21 -5.54 -6.85
N PRO A 110 -3.31 -6.21 -7.59
CA PRO A 110 -2.70 -5.63 -8.79
C PRO A 110 -3.71 -5.42 -9.93
N ARG A 111 -4.96 -5.83 -9.75
CA ARG A 111 -6.06 -5.66 -10.70
C ARG A 111 -6.22 -4.22 -11.20
N PHE A 112 -6.13 -3.19 -10.34
CA PHE A 112 -6.27 -1.81 -10.80
C PHE A 112 -5.05 -1.31 -11.57
N MET A 113 -3.85 -1.71 -11.14
CA MET A 113 -2.60 -1.46 -11.86
C MET A 113 -2.61 -2.11 -13.26
N TYR A 114 -3.00 -3.38 -13.35
CA TYR A 114 -3.09 -4.10 -14.63
C TYR A 114 -4.14 -3.50 -15.56
N VAL A 115 -5.29 -3.09 -15.03
CA VAL A 115 -6.35 -2.45 -15.84
C VAL A 115 -5.90 -1.08 -16.36
N SER A 116 -5.23 -0.26 -15.53
CA SER A 116 -4.65 1.01 -15.97
C SER A 116 -3.57 0.80 -17.05
N LEU A 117 -2.71 -0.21 -16.89
CA LEU A 117 -1.71 -0.61 -17.89
C LEU A 117 -2.36 -1.02 -19.22
N ILE A 118 -3.43 -1.81 -19.19
CA ILE A 118 -4.17 -2.23 -20.39
C ILE A 118 -4.74 -1.02 -21.14
N PHE A 119 -5.41 -0.10 -20.44
CA PHE A 119 -5.97 1.10 -21.07
C PHE A 119 -4.88 2.02 -21.63
N THR A 120 -3.74 2.14 -20.94
CA THR A 120 -2.59 2.91 -21.42
C THR A 120 -1.98 2.30 -22.68
N ALA A 121 -1.85 0.97 -22.72
CA ALA A 121 -1.38 0.27 -23.91
C ALA A 121 -2.33 0.46 -25.11
N LEU A 122 -3.65 0.35 -24.89
CA LEU A 122 -4.66 0.61 -25.92
C LEU A 122 -4.59 2.05 -26.42
N PHE A 123 -4.41 3.02 -25.52
CA PHE A 123 -4.25 4.43 -25.87
C PHE A 123 -3.03 4.65 -26.77
N ILE A 124 -1.87 4.09 -26.39
CA ILE A 124 -0.63 4.22 -27.17
C ILE A 124 -0.80 3.60 -28.57
N VAL A 125 -1.42 2.43 -28.67
CA VAL A 125 -1.65 1.76 -29.96
C VAL A 125 -2.54 2.58 -30.88
N ASP A 126 -3.67 3.11 -30.39
CA ASP A 126 -4.57 3.93 -31.22
C ASP A 126 -3.92 5.29 -31.56
N LEU A 127 -3.14 5.87 -30.64
CA LEU A 127 -2.41 7.11 -30.89
C LEU A 127 -1.37 6.93 -32.00
N LEU A 128 -0.57 5.87 -31.93
CA LEU A 128 0.41 5.53 -32.97
C LEU A 128 -0.27 5.28 -34.31
N TYR A 129 -1.43 4.61 -34.32
CA TYR A 129 -2.21 4.40 -35.53
C TYR A 129 -2.67 5.72 -36.16
N VAL A 130 -3.20 6.65 -35.36
CA VAL A 130 -3.62 7.98 -35.83
C VAL A 130 -2.44 8.77 -36.38
N ILE A 131 -1.31 8.79 -35.67
CA ILE A 131 -0.08 9.49 -36.10
C ILE A 131 0.41 8.89 -37.42
N TYR A 132 0.52 7.57 -37.52
CA TYR A 132 0.97 6.88 -38.74
C TYR A 132 0.06 7.22 -39.92
N LYS A 133 -1.26 7.14 -39.74
CA LYS A 133 -2.24 7.43 -40.79
C LYS A 133 -2.16 8.89 -41.24
N HIS A 134 -1.98 9.82 -40.30
CA HIS A 134 -1.87 11.23 -40.60
C HIS A 134 -0.55 11.55 -41.33
N ALA A 135 0.58 11.00 -40.88
CA ALA A 135 1.88 11.16 -41.53
C ALA A 135 1.88 10.58 -42.95
N ARG A 136 1.29 9.40 -43.15
CA ARG A 136 1.15 8.77 -44.47
C ARG A 136 0.24 9.56 -45.42
N SER A 137 -0.82 10.18 -44.91
CA SER A 137 -1.71 11.04 -45.70
C SER A 137 -1.08 12.37 -46.10
N ARG A 138 -0.01 12.80 -45.42
CA ARG A 138 0.70 14.05 -45.71
C ARG A 138 1.87 13.87 -46.68
N ASN A 139 2.39 12.65 -46.77
CA ASN A 139 3.44 12.24 -47.72
C ASN A 139 2.91 11.69 -49.06
N ARG A 140 1.59 11.74 -49.27
CA ARG A 140 0.91 11.49 -50.56
C ARG A 140 0.21 12.76 -51.00
#